data_AF-H9VGH7-F1
#
_entry.id   AF-H9VGH7-F1
#
_cell.length_a   1.000
_cell.length_b   1.000
_cell.length_c   1.000
_cell.angle_alpha   90.00
_cell.angle_beta   90.00
_cell.angle_gamma   90.00
#
_symmetry.space_group_name_H-M   'P 1'
#
loop_
_entity.id
_entity.type
_entity.pdbx_description
1 polymer ?
#
loop_
_entity_poly.entity_id
_entity_poly.type
_entity_poly.pdbx_seq_one_letter_code
_entity_poly.pdbx_strand_id
1 'polypeptide(L)'
;PIEFLFLTAFPVIDMSIIVKAPGQGYPPGISKSVKKVLTLEATRWRLRGLDYVLQPSDFVLGVRGALYSENNGLRSRLKGLMEMNVTFALPPALAVIPEDILKSIGHSVLIQLLENMKERVNSKVLADYRDYAKEQINASQGWREGQV
;
A
#
# COMPACT_ATOMS: atom_id res chain seq x y z
N PRO A 1 3.92 13.48 0.33
CA PRO A 1 4.86 13.95 -0.72
C PRO A 1 6.21 13.33 -0.41
N ILE A 2 7.01 13.01 -1.43
CA ILE A 2 8.39 12.56 -1.25
C ILE A 2 9.28 13.75 -1.55
N GLU A 3 10.24 14.04 -0.69
CA GLU A 3 11.16 15.16 -0.86
C GLU A 3 12.60 14.66 -0.91
N PHE A 4 13.34 15.04 -1.94
CA PHE A 4 14.75 14.73 -2.06
C PHE A 4 15.47 15.68 -2.98
N LEU A 5 16.67 16.13 -2.62
CA LEU A 5 17.49 17.01 -3.48
C LEU A 5 16.69 18.22 -4.04
N PHE A 6 15.88 18.88 -3.19
CA PHE A 6 15.00 20.00 -3.58
C PHE A 6 13.91 19.65 -4.61
N LEU A 7 13.74 18.37 -4.91
CA LEU A 7 12.72 17.82 -5.77
C LEU A 7 11.56 17.27 -4.93
N THR A 8 10.33 17.54 -5.36
CA THR A 8 9.12 17.03 -4.71
C THR A 8 8.36 16.15 -5.67
N ALA A 9 8.04 14.94 -5.22
CA ALA A 9 7.33 13.95 -6.00
C ALA A 9 6.01 13.51 -5.33
N PHE A 10 5.00 13.26 -6.16
CA PHE A 10 3.69 12.79 -5.74
C PHE A 10 3.40 11.43 -6.36
N PRO A 11 3.66 10.33 -5.63
CA PRO A 11 3.37 8.99 -6.13
C PRO A 11 1.86 8.78 -6.25
N VAL A 12 1.44 8.26 -7.40
CA VAL A 12 0.08 7.79 -7.67
C VAL A 12 0.20 6.32 -8.06
N ILE A 13 -0.61 5.46 -7.43
CA ILE A 13 -0.56 4.01 -7.63
C ILE A 13 -1.96 3.53 -7.95
N ASP A 14 -2.08 2.81 -9.06
CA ASP A 14 -3.28 2.07 -9.39
C ASP A 14 -3.11 0.65 -8.82
N MET A 15 -4.08 0.22 -8.01
CA MET A 15 -4.04 -1.09 -7.35
C MET A 15 -5.14 -2.00 -7.87
N SER A 16 -4.77 -3.25 -8.17
CA SER A 16 -5.71 -4.36 -8.26
C SER A 16 -5.98 -4.91 -6.87
N ILE A 17 -7.24 -5.28 -6.62
CA ILE A 17 -7.68 -5.86 -5.35
C ILE A 17 -8.48 -7.11 -5.67
N ILE A 18 -8.04 -8.25 -5.14
CA ILE A 18 -8.66 -9.56 -5.39
C ILE A 18 -8.95 -10.23 -4.05
N VAL A 19 -10.14 -10.81 -3.93
CA VAL A 19 -10.50 -11.64 -2.77
C VAL A 19 -10.19 -13.10 -3.09
N LYS A 20 -9.38 -13.74 -2.24
CA LYS A 20 -9.08 -15.18 -2.31
C LYS A 20 -9.81 -15.93 -1.19
N ALA A 21 -10.35 -17.10 -1.54
CA ALA A 21 -10.90 -18.07 -0.59
C ALA A 21 -9.83 -19.06 -0.10
N PRO A 22 -10.08 -19.82 0.99
CA PRO A 22 -9.11 -20.75 1.53
C PRO A 22 -8.73 -21.79 0.46
N GLY A 23 -7.44 -22.06 0.32
CA GLY A 23 -6.92 -23.00 -0.69
C GLY A 23 -6.63 -22.39 -2.07
N GLN A 24 -6.98 -21.13 -2.33
CA GLN A 24 -6.69 -20.45 -3.62
C GLN A 24 -5.30 -19.77 -3.66
N GLY A 25 -4.30 -20.34 -2.99
CA GLY A 25 -2.94 -19.79 -2.98
C GLY A 25 -2.82 -18.51 -2.15
N TYR A 26 -3.04 -18.62 -0.84
CA TYR A 26 -2.71 -17.57 0.11
C TYR A 26 -1.19 -17.37 0.18
N PRO A 27 -0.72 -16.14 0.42
CA PRO A 27 0.67 -15.89 0.75
C PRO A 27 1.17 -16.78 1.90
N PRO A 28 2.44 -17.20 1.88
CA PRO A 28 3.03 -17.99 2.95
C PRO A 28 2.95 -17.24 4.29
N GLY A 29 2.72 -17.99 5.37
CA GLY A 29 2.58 -17.43 6.73
C GLY A 29 1.16 -17.06 7.16
N ILE A 30 0.17 -17.13 6.26
CA ILE A 30 -1.25 -16.94 6.62
C ILE A 30 -1.86 -18.28 7.04
N SER A 31 -2.47 -18.32 8.23
CA SER A 31 -3.14 -19.52 8.76
C SER A 31 -4.27 -20.01 7.85
N LYS A 32 -4.42 -21.33 7.74
CA LYS A 32 -5.55 -21.97 7.03
C LYS A 32 -6.92 -21.65 7.65
N SER A 33 -6.96 -21.19 8.90
CA SER A 33 -8.21 -20.77 9.57
C SER A 33 -8.76 -19.44 9.04
N VAL A 34 -7.99 -18.68 8.26
CA VAL A 34 -8.42 -17.42 7.66
C VAL A 34 -9.40 -17.67 6.52
N LYS A 35 -10.63 -17.15 6.66
CA LYS A 35 -11.72 -17.40 5.70
C LYS A 35 -11.56 -16.68 4.36
N LYS A 36 -10.98 -15.48 4.36
CA LYS A 36 -10.78 -14.66 3.16
C LYS A 36 -9.51 -13.85 3.30
N VAL A 37 -8.77 -13.74 2.20
CA VAL A 37 -7.61 -12.85 2.09
C VAL A 37 -7.86 -11.89 0.94
N LEU A 38 -7.68 -10.60 1.21
CA LEU A 38 -7.70 -9.56 0.20
C LEU A 38 -6.26 -9.36 -0.28
N THR A 39 -5.93 -9.73 -1.51
CA THR A 39 -4.62 -9.48 -2.09
C THR A 39 -4.63 -8.16 -2.83
N LEU A 40 -3.59 -7.36 -2.63
CA LEU A 40 -3.40 -6.06 -3.27
C LEU A 40 -2.14 -6.15 -4.14
N GLU A 41 -2.22 -5.66 -5.37
CA GLU A 41 -1.05 -5.59 -6.26
C GLU A 41 -1.11 -4.31 -7.10
N ALA A 42 -0.02 -3.54 -7.08
CA ALA A 42 0.12 -2.39 -7.95
C ALA A 42 0.17 -2.84 -9.40
N THR A 43 -0.74 -2.32 -10.22
CA THR A 43 -0.80 -2.59 -11.66
C THR A 43 -0.15 -1.47 -12.47
N ARG A 44 -0.13 -0.27 -11.91
CA ARG A 44 0.51 0.90 -12.49
C ARG A 44 0.92 1.87 -11.40
N TRP A 45 1.95 2.65 -11.66
CA TRP A 45 2.30 3.80 -10.84
C TRP A 45 2.66 4.99 -11.74
N ARG A 46 2.65 6.19 -11.17
CA ARG A 46 3.16 7.43 -11.75
C ARG A 46 3.79 8.29 -10.65
N LEU A 47 4.85 9.00 -10.97
CA LEU A 47 5.54 9.89 -10.05
C LEU A 47 5.42 11.33 -10.55
N ARG A 48 4.32 11.99 -10.18
CA ARG A 48 4.05 13.35 -10.64
C ARG A 48 5.01 14.35 -10.02
N GLY A 49 5.40 15.36 -10.79
CA GLY A 49 6.25 16.45 -10.33
C GLY A 49 7.74 16.24 -10.62
N LEU A 50 8.10 15.10 -11.23
CA LEU A 50 9.46 14.82 -11.71
C LEU A 50 9.50 14.43 -13.19
N ASP A 51 8.38 14.60 -13.90
CA ASP A 51 8.21 14.21 -15.30
C ASP A 51 9.20 14.93 -16.25
N TYR A 52 9.84 16.01 -15.80
CA TYR A 52 10.83 16.78 -16.55
C TYR A 52 12.29 16.33 -16.31
N VAL A 53 12.55 15.52 -15.27
CA VAL A 53 13.90 15.05 -14.90
C VAL A 53 14.02 13.53 -15.05
N LEU A 54 12.93 12.80 -14.88
CA LEU A 54 12.88 11.36 -14.86
C LEU A 54 12.02 10.81 -15.99
N GLN A 55 12.59 9.87 -16.75
CA GLN A 55 11.78 9.03 -17.62
C GLN A 55 10.99 8.02 -16.78
N PRO A 56 9.81 7.57 -17.23
CA PRO A 56 9.07 6.52 -16.55
C PRO A 56 9.86 5.21 -16.34
N SER A 57 10.89 4.95 -17.15
CA SER A 57 11.80 3.81 -17.00
C SER A 57 12.80 3.97 -15.84
N ASP A 58 13.05 5.20 -15.41
CA ASP A 58 14.07 5.53 -14.42
C ASP A 58 13.57 5.31 -12.99
N PHE A 59 12.30 5.00 -12.81
CA PHE A 59 11.74 4.59 -11.55
C PHE A 59 10.86 3.38 -11.80
N VAL A 60 10.88 2.39 -10.92
CA VAL A 60 9.95 1.26 -10.97
C VAL A 60 9.48 1.02 -9.55
N LEU A 61 8.17 1.01 -9.35
CA LEU A 61 7.56 0.69 -8.06
C LEU A 61 6.70 -0.56 -8.19
N GLY A 62 7.10 -1.61 -7.48
CA GLY A 62 6.30 -2.79 -7.23
C GLY A 62 5.71 -2.72 -5.82
N VAL A 63 4.41 -2.97 -5.69
CA VAL A 63 3.75 -3.14 -4.39
C VAL A 63 2.89 -4.39 -4.45
N ARG A 64 3.05 -5.26 -3.47
CA ARG A 64 2.21 -6.43 -3.24
C ARG A 64 1.83 -6.50 -1.79
N GLY A 65 0.63 -6.97 -1.50
CA GLY A 65 0.18 -7.09 -0.12
C GLY A 65 -0.98 -8.03 0.06
N ALA A 66 -1.26 -8.29 1.31
CA ALA A 66 -2.41 -9.07 1.74
C ALA A 66 -3.01 -8.49 3.00
N LEU A 67 -4.33 -8.34 3.03
CA LEU A 67 -5.11 -7.99 4.19
C LEU A 67 -6.01 -9.17 4.55
N TYR A 68 -6.07 -9.50 5.83
CA TYR A 68 -6.92 -10.58 6.30
C TYR A 68 -7.35 -10.37 7.74
N SER A 69 -8.52 -10.90 8.06
CA SER A 69 -9.04 -10.93 9.43
C SER A 69 -8.43 -12.13 10.16
N GLU A 70 -7.72 -11.87 11.24
CA GLU A 70 -7.30 -12.89 12.20
C GLU A 70 -8.22 -12.84 13.41
N ASN A 71 -8.76 -14.00 13.79
CA ASN A 71 -9.70 -14.09 14.89
C ASN A 71 -9.05 -14.81 16.07
N ASN A 72 -8.77 -14.07 17.14
CA ASN A 72 -8.14 -14.60 18.35
C ASN A 72 -9.19 -14.69 19.48
N GLY A 73 -10.28 -15.43 19.22
CA GLY A 73 -11.41 -15.59 20.14
C GLY A 73 -12.47 -14.49 19.98
N LEU A 74 -12.71 -13.70 21.03
CA LEU A 74 -13.77 -12.66 21.09
C LEU A 74 -13.46 -11.40 20.26
N ARG A 75 -12.24 -11.27 19.73
CA ARG A 75 -11.82 -10.08 18.98
C ARG A 75 -11.22 -10.49 17.63
N SER A 76 -11.74 -9.85 16.60
CA SER A 76 -11.15 -9.85 15.27
C SER A 76 -10.14 -8.72 15.15
N ARG A 77 -8.97 -9.00 14.56
CA ARG A 77 -7.98 -7.99 14.18
C ARG A 77 -7.73 -8.08 12.68
N LEU A 78 -7.74 -6.94 12.00
CA LEU A 78 -7.26 -6.86 10.63
C LEU A 78 -5.73 -6.88 10.65
N LYS A 79 -5.13 -7.86 9.99
CA LYS A 79 -3.70 -7.95 9.76
C LYS A 79 -3.39 -7.61 8.31
N GLY A 80 -2.25 -6.96 8.12
CA GLY A 80 -1.73 -6.59 6.81
C GLY A 80 -0.28 -7.02 6.66
N LEU A 81 0.05 -7.53 5.49
CA LEU A 81 1.40 -7.76 5.00
C LEU A 81 1.56 -6.94 3.72
N MET A 82 2.69 -6.26 3.58
CA MET A 82 3.00 -5.47 2.40
C MET A 82 4.48 -5.60 2.09
N GLU A 83 4.77 -5.92 0.84
CA GLU A 83 6.08 -5.94 0.24
C GLU A 83 6.14 -4.84 -0.81
N MET A 84 7.23 -4.08 -0.80
CA MET A 84 7.47 -3.01 -1.75
C MET A 84 8.88 -3.14 -2.29
N ASN A 85 8.99 -3.03 -3.62
CA ASN A 85 10.26 -2.93 -4.31
C ASN A 85 10.31 -1.61 -5.08
N VAL A 86 11.43 -0.93 -5.01
CA VAL A 86 11.66 0.31 -5.74
C VAL A 86 13.01 0.23 -6.42
N THR A 87 12.99 0.39 -7.74
CA THR A 87 14.20 0.57 -8.55
C THR A 87 14.25 2.01 -9.01
N PHE A 88 15.44 2.61 -8.98
CA PHE A 88 15.65 3.97 -9.45
C PHE A 88 16.94 4.05 -10.25
N ALA A 89 16.85 4.51 -11.49
CA ALA A 89 18.00 4.92 -12.28
C ALA A 89 18.27 6.39 -12.00
N LEU A 90 19.54 6.69 -11.71
CA LEU A 90 19.93 8.06 -11.42
C LEU A 90 19.88 8.90 -12.71
N PRO A 91 19.16 10.04 -12.74
CA PRO A 91 19.25 10.95 -13.87
C PRO A 91 20.71 11.40 -14.07
N PRO A 92 21.18 11.55 -15.33
CA PRO A 92 22.54 12.01 -15.61
C PRO A 92 22.91 13.33 -14.92
N ALA A 93 21.94 14.22 -14.70
CA ALA A 93 22.13 15.48 -13.98
C ALA A 93 22.64 15.30 -12.53
N LEU A 94 22.42 14.13 -11.92
CA LEU A 94 22.87 13.82 -10.57
C LEU A 94 24.17 13.00 -10.53
N ALA A 95 24.75 12.65 -11.69
CA ALA A 95 25.96 11.82 -11.78
C ALA A 95 27.23 12.49 -11.23
N VAL A 96 27.17 13.80 -10.96
CA VAL A 96 28.26 14.59 -10.34
C VAL A 96 28.32 14.42 -8.82
N ILE A 97 27.30 13.82 -8.21
CA ILE A 97 27.26 13.60 -6.77
C ILE A 97 28.04 12.32 -6.43
N PRO A 98 28.92 12.33 -5.41
CA PRO A 98 29.60 11.13 -4.93
C PRO A 98 28.64 9.97 -4.61
N GLU A 99 29.04 8.75 -4.95
CA GLU A 99 28.18 7.55 -4.86
C GLU A 99 27.68 7.26 -3.43
N ASP A 100 28.50 7.53 -2.42
CA ASP A 100 28.19 7.36 -1.00
C ASP A 100 27.07 8.31 -0.55
N ILE A 101 27.14 9.57 -0.98
CA ILE A 101 26.09 10.58 -0.72
C ILE A 101 24.81 10.18 -1.45
N LEU A 102 24.91 9.74 -2.71
CA LEU A 102 23.77 9.29 -3.50
C LEU A 102 23.05 8.09 -2.86
N LYS A 103 23.79 7.08 -2.39
CA LYS A 103 23.22 5.92 -1.70
C LYS A 103 22.47 6.33 -0.44
N SER A 104 23.04 7.24 0.33
CA SER A 104 22.42 7.76 1.57
C SER A 104 21.11 8.50 1.29
N ILE A 105 21.08 9.33 0.24
CA ILE A 105 19.87 10.06 -0.19
C ILE A 105 18.83 9.07 -0.71
N GLY A 106 19.21 8.15 -1.60
CA GLY A 106 18.32 7.12 -2.13
C GLY A 106 17.69 6.28 -1.02
N HIS A 107 18.49 5.84 -0.04
CA HIS A 107 18.00 5.09 1.11
C HIS A 107 16.98 5.89 1.93
N SER A 108 17.25 7.18 2.19
CA SER A 108 16.35 8.07 2.93
C SER A 108 15.01 8.26 2.21
N VAL A 109 15.03 8.42 0.89
CA VAL A 109 13.83 8.51 0.05
C VAL A 109 12.98 7.24 0.13
N LEU A 110 13.62 6.07 0.05
CA LEU A 110 12.95 4.79 0.14
C LEU A 110 12.29 4.59 1.52
N ILE A 111 12.99 4.96 2.61
CA ILE A 111 12.44 4.93 3.96
C ILE A 111 11.23 5.87 4.06
N GLN A 112 11.36 7.11 3.62
CA GLN A 112 10.28 8.09 3.69
C GLN A 112 9.05 7.64 2.88
N LEU A 113 9.27 7.02 1.71
CA LEU A 113 8.21 6.43 0.91
C LEU A 113 7.50 5.30 1.67
N LEU A 114 8.27 4.37 2.24
CA LEU A 114 7.74 3.25 3.04
C LEU A 114 6.91 3.75 4.22
N GLU A 115 7.40 4.73 4.96
CA GLU A 115 6.73 5.30 6.13
C GLU A 115 5.43 6.00 5.75
N ASN A 116 5.47 6.87 4.73
CA ASN A 116 4.27 7.57 4.23
C ASN A 116 3.20 6.59 3.73
N MET A 117 3.59 5.51 3.05
CA MET A 117 2.65 4.49 2.61
C MET A 117 2.07 3.70 3.77
N LYS A 118 2.91 3.27 4.72
CA LYS A 118 2.47 2.56 5.92
C LYS A 118 1.47 3.39 6.71
N GLU A 119 1.75 4.67 6.91
CA GLU A 119 0.85 5.59 7.59
C GLU A 119 -0.47 5.74 6.85
N ARG A 120 -0.43 5.97 5.53
CA ARG A 120 -1.64 6.13 4.70
C ARG A 120 -2.49 4.87 4.67
N VAL A 121 -1.89 3.69 4.56
CA VAL A 121 -2.62 2.41 4.60
C VAL A 121 -3.25 2.21 5.98
N ASN A 122 -2.49 2.38 7.05
CA ASN A 122 -2.99 2.18 8.40
C ASN A 122 -4.11 3.17 8.76
N SER A 123 -3.96 4.45 8.41
CA SER A 123 -4.98 5.46 8.73
C SER A 123 -6.22 5.33 7.85
N LYS A 124 -6.04 5.24 6.53
CA LYS A 124 -7.14 5.34 5.58
C LYS A 124 -7.92 4.04 5.41
N VAL A 125 -7.24 2.90 5.28
CA VAL A 125 -7.94 1.61 5.12
C VAL A 125 -8.69 1.22 6.39
N LEU A 126 -8.14 1.54 7.57
CA LEU A 126 -8.85 1.31 8.83
C LEU A 126 -10.05 2.26 8.99
N ALA A 127 -9.94 3.51 8.54
CA ALA A 127 -11.07 4.44 8.53
C ALA A 127 -12.18 3.92 7.58
N ASP A 128 -11.83 3.61 6.34
CA ASP A 128 -12.76 3.11 5.32
C ASP A 128 -13.45 1.81 5.79
N TYR A 129 -12.70 0.89 6.43
CA TYR A 129 -13.28 -0.33 7.00
C TYR A 129 -14.23 -0.04 8.16
N ARG A 130 -13.89 0.90 9.05
CA ARG A 130 -14.76 1.27 10.17
C ARG A 130 -16.05 1.89 9.66
N ASP A 131 -15.97 2.73 8.64
CA ASP A 131 -17.14 3.37 8.07
C ASP A 131 -18.03 2.35 7.34
N TYR A 132 -17.43 1.45 6.55
CA TYR A 132 -18.14 0.30 5.98
C TYR A 132 -18.80 -0.58 7.07
N ALA A 133 -18.11 -0.87 8.17
CA ALA A 133 -18.66 -1.68 9.25
C ALA A 133 -19.86 -0.99 9.92
N LYS A 134 -19.82 0.33 10.12
CA LYS A 134 -20.95 1.12 10.61
C LYS A 134 -22.12 1.10 9.62
N GLU A 135 -21.84 1.27 8.33
CA GLU A 135 -22.86 1.20 7.28
C GLU A 135 -23.57 -0.16 7.28
N GLN A 136 -22.84 -1.26 7.45
CA GLN A 136 -23.42 -2.60 7.51
C GLN A 136 -24.28 -2.82 8.77
N ILE A 137 -23.86 -2.29 9.93
CA ILE A 137 -24.67 -2.32 11.15
C ILE A 137 -25.95 -1.51 10.94
N ASN A 138 -25.85 -0.30 10.40
CA ASN A 138 -27.01 0.56 10.14
C ASN A 138 -27.97 -0.05 9.12
N ALA A 139 -27.44 -0.63 8.03
CA ALA A 139 -28.23 -1.33 7.04
C ALA A 139 -28.99 -2.49 7.70
N SER A 140 -28.31 -3.35 8.46
CA SER A 140 -28.94 -4.49 9.14
C SER A 140 -29.94 -4.11 10.24
N GLN A 141 -29.88 -2.90 10.80
CA GLN A 141 -30.91 -2.34 11.69
C GLN A 141 -32.10 -1.77 10.91
N GLY A 142 -31.87 -1.07 9.78
CA GLY A 142 -32.93 -0.55 8.92
C GLY A 142 -33.82 -1.65 8.30
N TRP A 143 -33.25 -2.82 7.99
CA TRP A 143 -34.04 -4.00 7.58
C TRP A 143 -34.94 -4.55 8.70
N ARG A 144 -34.62 -4.31 9.98
CA ARG A 144 -35.42 -4.77 11.13
C ARG A 144 -36.56 -3.81 11.47
N GLU A 145 -36.38 -2.51 11.23
CA GLU A 145 -37.42 -1.50 11.50
C GLU A 145 -38.47 -1.42 10.39
N GLY A 146 -38.14 -1.80 9.14
CA GLY A 146 -39.09 -1.86 8.03
C GLY A 146 -40.02 -3.09 8.00
N GLN A 147 -40.00 -3.93 9.04
CA GLN A 147 -40.85 -5.12 9.17
C GLN A 147 -41.85 -5.05 10.34
N VAL A 148 -42.06 -3.87 10.95
CA VAL A 148 -43.06 -3.64 12.00
C VAL A 148 -44.26 -2.90 11.45
#